data_AF-A0A1G1R2Z6-F1
#
_entry.id   AF-A0A1G1R2Z6-F1
#
_cell.length_a   1.000
_cell.length_b   1.000
_cell.length_c   1.000
_cell.angle_alpha   90.00
_cell.angle_beta   90.00
_cell.angle_gamma   90.00
#
_symmetry.space_group_name_H-M   'P 1'
#
loop_
_entity.id
_entity.type
_entity.pdbx_description
1 polymer ?
#
loop_
_entity_poly.entity_id
_entity_poly.type
_entity_poly.pdbx_seq_one_letter_code
_entity_poly.pdbx_strand_id
1 'polypeptide(L)'
;EEMLHNQDVEVVSAGFIDTVGKSFEAAAFLKQQDVDLLFCFLSTYVTSSSAATAILQSSVPTVLVALQPRKRLNYKETTTYMQLVNDNICSLPEISGVLIRAGKPAAGMIIGTLYDDERALNEVKEWCQVANVVRAFKYARIGYMGHTYEGMYDMNSDPTAFTAAFGSHVQMLEMCDLAKLVNGVTAKETAEKIDEIKSIFTIADPFIDPITRPIKQEDLEWSAKVAVGLDKLVEEFDLTGLAYYYRGLDNNEYERIGSNMVLGNSLLTGKGIPLAGEADLKTCAAMLIMDRIDAGGSFAELHPCDFIDDIVLVGHDGPHNIKI
;
A
#
# COMPACT_ATOMS: atom_id res chain seq x y z
N GLU A 1 -10.21 3.52 -21.22
CA GLU A 1 -11.19 2.95 -20.29
C GLU A 1 -11.08 1.44 -20.21
N GLU A 2 -11.22 0.70 -21.31
CA GLU A 2 -11.06 -0.77 -21.30
C GLU A 2 -9.75 -1.25 -20.64
N MET A 3 -8.61 -0.61 -20.95
CA MET A 3 -7.32 -0.91 -20.28
C MET A 3 -7.38 -0.78 -18.76
N LEU A 4 -8.16 0.18 -18.23
CA LEU A 4 -8.34 0.42 -16.81
C LEU A 4 -9.31 -0.57 -16.18
N HIS A 5 -10.41 -0.91 -16.88
CA HIS A 5 -11.39 -1.90 -16.41
C HIS A 5 -10.81 -3.32 -16.29
N ASN A 6 -9.70 -3.59 -16.98
CA ASN A 6 -8.97 -4.84 -16.86
C ASN A 6 -7.97 -4.86 -15.68
N GLN A 7 -7.87 -3.77 -14.90
CA GLN A 7 -7.08 -3.71 -13.67
C GLN A 7 -7.99 -3.81 -12.45
N ASP A 8 -7.41 -4.11 -11.29
CA ASP A 8 -8.11 -4.15 -10.00
C ASP A 8 -8.33 -2.74 -9.43
N VAL A 9 -9.19 -1.96 -10.11
CA VAL A 9 -9.57 -0.59 -9.75
C VAL A 9 -11.02 -0.31 -10.12
N GLU A 10 -11.64 0.64 -9.43
CA GLU A 10 -12.91 1.24 -9.87
C GLU A 10 -12.65 2.38 -10.87
N VAL A 11 -13.32 2.34 -12.02
CA VAL A 11 -13.15 3.36 -13.07
C VAL A 11 -14.35 4.30 -13.09
N VAL A 12 -14.09 5.58 -12.83
CA VAL A 12 -15.04 6.67 -12.96
C VAL A 12 -14.69 7.51 -14.17
N SER A 13 -15.61 7.64 -15.13
CA SER A 13 -15.40 8.46 -16.34
C SER A 13 -16.25 9.73 -16.31
N ALA A 14 -15.59 10.88 -16.51
CA ALA A 14 -16.25 12.15 -16.78
C ALA A 14 -16.59 12.34 -18.28
N GLY A 15 -16.30 11.33 -19.12
CA GLY A 15 -16.56 11.36 -20.55
C GLY A 15 -15.65 12.32 -21.33
N PHE A 16 -16.11 12.71 -22.52
CA PHE A 16 -15.36 13.55 -23.44
C PHE A 16 -15.53 15.05 -23.14
N ILE A 17 -14.40 15.74 -22.98
CA ILE A 17 -14.35 17.16 -22.58
C ILE A 17 -13.68 17.97 -23.68
N ASP A 18 -14.44 18.89 -24.29
CA ASP A 18 -14.02 19.74 -25.40
C ASP A 18 -14.14 21.24 -25.10
N THR A 19 -14.61 21.61 -23.90
CA THR A 19 -14.77 22.99 -23.47
C THR A 19 -14.35 23.20 -22.03
N VAL A 20 -13.99 24.44 -21.70
CA VAL A 20 -13.67 24.85 -20.32
C VAL A 20 -14.86 24.65 -19.37
N GLY A 21 -16.09 24.93 -19.84
CA GLY A 21 -17.31 24.72 -19.04
C GLY A 21 -17.48 23.26 -18.60
N LYS A 22 -17.40 22.32 -19.56
CA LYS A 22 -17.41 20.88 -19.27
C LYS A 22 -16.25 20.45 -18.38
N SER A 23 -15.11 21.14 -18.44
CA SER A 23 -13.95 20.84 -17.59
C SER A 23 -14.22 21.14 -16.12
N PHE A 24 -14.92 22.23 -15.81
CA PHE A 24 -15.38 22.52 -14.44
C PHE A 24 -16.43 21.53 -13.96
N GLU A 25 -17.39 21.16 -14.81
CA GLU A 25 -18.42 20.16 -14.51
C GLU A 25 -17.78 18.79 -14.20
N ALA A 26 -16.84 18.35 -15.03
CA ALA A 26 -16.09 17.11 -14.85
C ALA A 26 -15.30 17.11 -13.53
N ALA A 27 -14.61 18.20 -13.19
CA ALA A 27 -13.88 18.30 -11.93
C ALA A 27 -14.82 18.22 -10.71
N ALA A 28 -15.97 18.91 -10.77
CA ALA A 28 -16.96 18.86 -9.70
C ALA A 28 -17.54 17.44 -9.54
N PHE A 29 -17.85 16.77 -10.65
CA PHE A 29 -18.31 15.38 -10.65
C PHE A 29 -17.27 14.43 -10.06
N LEU A 30 -16.03 14.43 -10.57
CA LEU A 30 -14.97 13.54 -10.11
C LEU A 30 -14.66 13.75 -8.62
N LYS A 31 -14.71 14.99 -8.12
CA LYS A 31 -14.56 15.29 -6.70
C LYS A 31 -15.68 14.67 -5.85
N GLN A 32 -16.92 14.66 -6.34
CA GLN A 32 -18.05 14.02 -5.65
C GLN A 32 -17.92 12.50 -5.63
N GLN A 33 -17.25 11.91 -6.63
CA GLN A 33 -16.99 10.48 -6.69
C GLN A 33 -15.79 10.05 -5.83
N ASP A 34 -15.13 10.98 -5.14
CA ASP A 34 -14.00 10.69 -4.24
C ASP A 34 -12.84 9.90 -4.88
N VAL A 35 -12.56 10.19 -6.16
CA VAL A 35 -11.46 9.52 -6.90
C VAL A 35 -10.11 9.71 -6.21
N ASP A 36 -9.19 8.77 -6.42
CA ASP A 36 -7.86 8.73 -5.78
C ASP A 36 -6.71 9.09 -6.73
N LEU A 37 -6.93 8.96 -8.04
CA LEU A 37 -6.00 9.31 -9.10
C LEU A 37 -6.76 9.71 -10.37
N LEU A 38 -6.22 10.65 -11.14
CA LEU A 38 -6.82 11.11 -12.40
C LEU A 38 -5.94 10.73 -13.60
N PHE A 39 -6.47 9.91 -14.51
CA PHE A 39 -5.93 9.80 -15.86
C PHE A 39 -6.58 10.86 -16.77
N CYS A 40 -5.78 11.79 -17.30
CA CYS A 40 -6.23 12.74 -18.31
C CYS A 40 -5.79 12.25 -19.69
N PHE A 41 -6.70 11.58 -20.41
CA PHE A 41 -6.43 11.08 -21.76
C PHE A 41 -6.56 12.19 -22.80
N LEU A 42 -5.45 12.51 -23.45
CA LEU A 42 -5.36 13.48 -24.53
C LEU A 42 -5.63 12.73 -25.84
N SER A 43 -6.86 12.82 -26.34
CA SER A 43 -7.30 12.06 -27.52
C SER A 43 -6.73 12.58 -28.84
N THR A 44 -6.38 13.88 -28.87
CA THR A 44 -5.83 14.62 -30.01
C THR A 44 -5.17 15.90 -29.47
N TYR A 45 -5.02 16.94 -30.30
CA TYR A 45 -4.69 18.27 -29.80
C TYR A 45 -5.81 18.77 -28.88
N VAL A 46 -5.46 18.97 -27.62
CA VAL A 46 -6.32 19.50 -26.57
C VAL A 46 -5.64 20.73 -26.03
N THR A 47 -6.32 21.87 -26.09
CA THR A 47 -5.81 23.12 -25.54
C THR A 47 -5.66 23.01 -24.02
N SER A 48 -4.57 23.59 -23.51
CA SER A 48 -4.29 23.61 -22.07
C SER A 48 -5.43 24.18 -21.23
N SER A 49 -6.20 25.14 -21.76
CA SER A 49 -7.36 25.71 -21.09
C SER A 49 -8.43 24.67 -20.70
N SER A 50 -8.66 23.63 -21.50
CA SER A 50 -9.63 22.59 -21.19
C SER A 50 -9.05 21.61 -20.17
N ALA A 51 -7.94 20.95 -20.50
CA ALA A 51 -7.35 19.92 -19.64
C ALA A 51 -6.87 20.48 -18.29
N ALA A 52 -6.11 21.57 -18.27
CA ALA A 52 -5.57 22.12 -17.02
C ALA A 52 -6.68 22.64 -16.09
N THR A 53 -7.82 23.10 -16.62
CA THR A 53 -8.94 23.56 -15.79
C THR A 53 -9.45 22.44 -14.89
N ALA A 54 -9.69 21.24 -15.43
CA ALA A 54 -10.15 20.11 -14.62
C ALA A 54 -9.06 19.66 -13.63
N ILE A 55 -7.81 19.57 -14.09
CA ILE A 55 -6.67 19.10 -13.29
C ILE A 55 -6.38 20.02 -12.11
N LEU A 56 -6.39 21.35 -12.30
CA LEU A 56 -6.09 22.30 -11.23
C LEU A 56 -7.18 22.33 -10.14
N GLN A 57 -8.41 21.97 -10.48
CA GLN A 57 -9.51 21.80 -9.53
C GLN A 57 -9.46 20.45 -8.79
N SER A 58 -8.72 19.48 -9.34
CA SER A 58 -8.47 18.19 -8.68
C SER A 58 -7.49 18.34 -7.50
N SER A 59 -7.70 17.51 -6.48
CA SER A 59 -6.79 17.34 -5.34
C SER A 59 -5.94 16.07 -5.44
N VAL A 60 -6.14 15.25 -6.47
CA VAL A 60 -5.44 13.98 -6.63
C VAL A 60 -4.32 14.04 -7.66
N PRO A 61 -3.30 13.16 -7.55
CA PRO A 61 -2.27 13.00 -8.58
C PRO A 61 -2.89 12.81 -9.97
N THR A 62 -2.34 13.52 -10.95
CA THR A 62 -2.80 13.42 -12.35
C THR A 62 -1.72 12.82 -13.23
N VAL A 63 -2.09 11.81 -14.02
CA VAL A 63 -1.27 11.24 -15.08
C VAL A 63 -1.79 11.72 -16.42
N LEU A 64 -0.93 12.35 -17.23
CA LEU A 64 -1.30 12.73 -18.60
C LEU A 64 -1.05 11.57 -19.54
N VAL A 65 -2.05 11.20 -20.34
CA VAL A 65 -1.96 10.01 -21.20
C VAL A 65 -2.10 10.43 -22.67
N ALA A 66 -1.05 10.20 -23.45
CA ALA A 66 -0.98 10.47 -24.89
C ALA A 66 -0.70 9.16 -25.65
N LEU A 67 -1.76 8.38 -25.86
CA LEU A 67 -1.73 7.15 -26.66
C LEU A 67 -2.35 7.41 -28.02
N GLN A 68 -1.52 7.47 -29.07
CA GLN A 68 -2.01 7.71 -30.43
C GLN A 68 -2.43 6.37 -31.10
N PRO A 69 -3.45 6.34 -31.97
CA PRO A 69 -3.89 5.10 -32.61
C PRO A 69 -2.85 4.38 -33.47
N ARG A 70 -2.02 5.11 -34.22
CA ARG A 70 -1.08 4.53 -35.19
C ARG A 70 0.34 4.44 -34.64
N LYS A 71 1.03 3.34 -34.95
CA LYS A 71 2.48 3.18 -34.72
C LYS A 71 3.34 4.09 -35.61
N ARG A 72 2.84 4.48 -36.78
CA ARG A 72 3.50 5.40 -37.71
C ARG A 72 2.50 6.02 -38.69
N LEU A 73 2.85 7.20 -39.23
CA LEU A 73 2.15 7.83 -40.35
C LEU A 73 2.82 7.47 -41.68
N ASN A 74 2.02 7.28 -42.73
CA ASN A 74 2.54 7.19 -44.10
C ASN A 74 2.64 8.59 -44.69
N TYR A 75 3.82 9.22 -44.63
CA TYR A 75 3.99 10.62 -45.01
C TYR A 75 3.57 10.96 -46.46
N LYS A 76 3.56 9.97 -47.37
CA LYS A 76 3.13 10.19 -48.77
C LYS A 76 1.62 10.26 -48.94
N GLU A 77 0.87 9.66 -48.01
CA GLU A 77 -0.59 9.52 -48.07
C GLU A 77 -1.27 10.16 -46.84
N THR A 78 -0.50 10.86 -46.00
CA THR A 78 -1.01 11.49 -44.78
C THR A 78 -1.93 12.64 -45.16
N THR A 79 -3.15 12.59 -44.64
CA THR A 79 -4.09 13.72 -44.70
C THR A 79 -4.09 14.45 -43.37
N THR A 80 -4.63 15.67 -43.34
CA THR A 80 -4.86 16.41 -42.10
C THR A 80 -5.70 15.61 -41.09
N TYR A 81 -6.69 14.84 -41.56
CA TYR A 81 -7.45 13.94 -40.69
C TYR A 81 -6.56 12.89 -40.02
N MET A 82 -5.67 12.24 -40.79
CA MET A 82 -4.74 11.26 -40.22
C MET A 82 -3.77 11.89 -39.22
N GLN A 83 -3.30 13.11 -39.48
CA GLN A 83 -2.50 13.86 -38.53
C GLN A 83 -3.29 14.07 -37.24
N LEU A 84 -4.45 14.74 -37.31
CA LEU A 84 -5.23 15.14 -36.14
C LEU A 84 -5.62 13.94 -35.25
N VAL A 85 -5.99 12.80 -35.82
CA VAL A 85 -6.31 11.58 -35.05
C VAL A 85 -5.11 11.04 -34.25
N ASN A 86 -3.88 11.43 -34.59
CA ASN A 86 -2.64 11.02 -33.91
C ASN A 86 -1.88 12.20 -33.26
N ASP A 87 -2.48 13.40 -33.21
CA ASP A 87 -1.77 14.62 -32.81
C ASP A 87 -1.93 14.94 -31.32
N ASN A 88 -1.87 13.94 -30.44
CA ASN A 88 -2.06 14.17 -29.01
C ASN A 88 -0.79 14.56 -28.26
N ILE A 89 0.37 14.15 -28.75
CA ILE A 89 1.66 14.43 -28.13
C ILE A 89 1.95 15.93 -28.04
N CYS A 90 1.48 16.73 -29.00
CA CYS A 90 1.71 18.17 -29.02
C CYS A 90 0.99 18.91 -27.87
N SER A 91 -0.06 18.33 -27.30
CA SER A 91 -0.77 18.85 -26.13
C SER A 91 0.05 18.75 -24.84
N LEU A 92 0.95 17.76 -24.74
CA LEU A 92 1.67 17.48 -23.49
C LEU A 92 2.55 18.64 -23.02
N PRO A 93 3.44 19.24 -23.84
CA PRO A 93 4.28 20.36 -23.39
C PRO A 93 3.45 21.58 -23.00
N GLU A 94 2.36 21.86 -23.73
CA GLU A 94 1.48 22.99 -23.47
C GLU A 94 0.80 22.85 -22.10
N ILE A 95 0.14 21.70 -21.86
CA ILE A 95 -0.56 21.42 -20.60
C ILE A 95 0.45 21.36 -19.44
N SER A 96 1.56 20.65 -19.62
CA SER A 96 2.58 20.48 -18.56
C SER A 96 3.20 21.81 -18.15
N GLY A 97 3.45 22.72 -19.12
CA GLY A 97 3.95 24.06 -18.84
C GLY A 97 2.99 24.87 -17.96
N VAL A 98 1.68 24.76 -18.18
CA VAL A 98 0.66 25.40 -17.33
C VAL A 98 0.65 24.78 -15.93
N LEU A 99 0.67 23.46 -15.84
CA LEU A 99 0.64 22.72 -14.57
C LEU A 99 1.85 23.02 -13.67
N ILE A 100 3.05 23.06 -14.25
CA ILE A 100 4.28 23.45 -13.54
C ILE A 100 4.17 24.88 -13.02
N ARG A 101 3.75 25.83 -13.87
CA ARG A 101 3.60 27.24 -13.49
C ARG A 101 2.53 27.46 -12.42
N ALA A 102 1.55 26.57 -12.34
CA ALA A 102 0.50 26.58 -11.33
C ALA A 102 0.91 25.87 -10.01
N GLY A 103 2.13 25.32 -9.92
CA GLY A 103 2.60 24.61 -8.73
C GLY A 103 1.95 23.23 -8.53
N LYS A 104 1.32 22.67 -9.57
CA LYS A 104 0.69 21.34 -9.57
C LYS A 104 1.16 20.55 -10.80
N PRO A 105 2.45 20.17 -10.88
CA PRO A 105 2.95 19.37 -12.00
C PRO A 105 2.18 18.05 -12.10
N ALA A 106 2.07 17.51 -13.32
CA ALA A 106 1.56 16.15 -13.49
C ALA A 106 2.45 15.15 -12.73
N ALA A 107 1.82 14.16 -12.10
CA ALA A 107 2.53 13.12 -11.36
C ALA A 107 3.31 12.20 -12.31
N GLY A 108 2.78 12.00 -13.52
CA GLY A 108 3.42 11.21 -14.56
C GLY A 108 2.83 11.47 -15.94
N MET A 109 3.46 10.86 -16.94
CA MET A 109 2.98 10.88 -18.32
C MET A 109 3.16 9.51 -18.94
N ILE A 110 2.15 9.04 -19.67
CA ILE A 110 2.19 7.82 -20.46
C ILE A 110 2.13 8.23 -21.93
N ILE A 111 3.16 7.90 -22.69
CA ILE A 111 3.25 8.17 -24.13
C ILE A 111 3.36 6.84 -24.84
N GLY A 112 2.61 6.61 -25.92
CA GLY A 112 2.67 5.32 -26.64
C GLY A 112 1.62 5.21 -27.74
N THR A 113 1.27 3.96 -28.10
CA THR A 113 0.15 3.69 -28.99
C THR A 113 -1.06 3.14 -28.28
N LEU A 114 -2.26 3.51 -28.75
CA LEU A 114 -3.53 3.07 -28.17
C LEU A 114 -3.75 1.56 -28.35
N TYR A 115 -3.18 0.99 -29.41
CA TYR A 115 -3.30 -0.42 -29.74
C TYR A 115 -1.92 -1.08 -29.77
N ASP A 116 -1.88 -2.34 -29.34
CA ASP A 116 -0.71 -3.22 -29.45
C ASP A 116 0.59 -2.62 -28.86
N ASP A 117 0.50 -1.96 -27.69
CA ASP A 117 1.63 -1.39 -26.93
C ASP A 117 1.63 -1.95 -25.49
N GLU A 118 2.32 -3.07 -25.29
CA GLU A 118 2.42 -3.72 -23.98
C GLU A 118 3.11 -2.83 -22.94
N ARG A 119 4.05 -1.97 -23.36
CA ARG A 119 4.71 -1.03 -22.44
C ARG A 119 3.72 -0.02 -21.90
N ALA A 120 2.92 0.60 -22.77
CA ALA A 120 1.89 1.55 -22.33
C ALA A 120 0.85 0.87 -21.42
N LEU A 121 0.48 -0.37 -21.71
CA LEU A 121 -0.42 -1.15 -20.86
C LEU A 121 0.19 -1.41 -19.47
N ASN A 122 1.49 -1.74 -19.40
CA ASN A 122 2.19 -1.92 -18.13
C ASN A 122 2.29 -0.61 -17.34
N GLU A 123 2.60 0.52 -17.99
CA GLU A 123 2.61 1.83 -17.31
C GLU A 123 1.22 2.19 -16.76
N VAL A 124 0.14 1.89 -17.50
CA VAL A 124 -1.24 2.06 -16.99
C VAL A 124 -1.48 1.19 -15.75
N LYS A 125 -1.05 -0.07 -15.77
CA LYS A 125 -1.15 -0.98 -14.62
C LYS A 125 -0.40 -0.46 -13.40
N GLU A 126 0.84 0.00 -13.58
CA GLU A 126 1.66 0.56 -12.50
C GLU A 126 0.97 1.78 -11.86
N TRP A 127 0.39 2.68 -12.66
CA TRP A 127 -0.37 3.81 -12.14
C TRP A 127 -1.68 3.41 -11.45
N CYS A 128 -2.32 2.32 -11.88
CA CYS A 128 -3.45 1.73 -11.15
C CYS A 128 -3.03 1.19 -9.78
N GLN A 129 -1.87 0.52 -9.69
CA GLN A 129 -1.30 0.09 -8.40
C GLN A 129 -0.98 1.28 -7.49
N VAL A 130 -0.44 2.38 -8.04
CA VAL A 130 -0.27 3.63 -7.29
C VAL A 130 -1.60 4.18 -6.77
N ALA A 131 -2.68 4.12 -7.55
CA ALA A 131 -4.01 4.51 -7.07
C ALA A 131 -4.48 3.66 -5.88
N ASN A 132 -4.20 2.35 -5.90
CA ASN A 132 -4.50 1.44 -4.78
C ASN A 132 -3.69 1.81 -3.52
N VAL A 133 -2.42 2.21 -3.67
CA VAL A 133 -1.61 2.74 -2.55
C VAL A 133 -2.25 4.01 -1.99
N VAL A 134 -2.56 5.00 -2.84
CA VAL A 134 -3.17 6.27 -2.39
C VAL A 134 -4.48 6.01 -1.63
N ARG A 135 -5.34 5.14 -2.17
CA ARG A 135 -6.60 4.75 -1.53
C ARG A 135 -6.38 4.06 -0.19
N ALA A 136 -5.39 3.17 -0.09
CA ALA A 136 -5.08 2.46 1.15
C ALA A 136 -4.73 3.43 2.28
N PHE A 137 -3.94 4.48 2.01
CA PHE A 137 -3.57 5.46 3.04
C PHE A 137 -4.66 6.48 3.36
N LYS A 138 -5.48 6.87 2.38
CA LYS A 138 -6.50 7.92 2.51
C LYS A 138 -7.48 7.69 3.67
N TYR A 139 -7.78 6.42 3.96
CA TYR A 139 -8.65 6.00 5.06
C TYR A 139 -7.94 5.12 6.09
N ALA A 140 -6.62 4.99 6.00
CA ALA A 140 -5.86 4.11 6.87
C ALA A 140 -5.93 4.55 8.33
N ARG A 141 -6.04 3.54 9.19
CA ARG A 141 -5.80 3.65 10.63
C ARG A 141 -4.63 2.77 10.97
N ILE A 142 -3.49 3.37 11.25
CA ILE A 142 -2.30 2.62 11.64
C ILE A 142 -2.25 2.59 13.16
N GLY A 143 -2.36 1.40 13.74
CA GLY A 143 -2.19 1.19 15.16
C GLY A 143 -0.76 1.51 15.58
N TYR A 144 -0.61 2.17 16.72
CA TYR A 144 0.69 2.41 17.36
C TYR A 144 0.56 1.98 18.82
N MET A 145 1.19 0.85 19.17
CA MET A 145 1.05 0.24 20.49
C MET A 145 2.37 0.24 21.25
N GLY A 146 2.37 0.84 22.44
CA GLY A 146 3.54 0.98 23.29
C GLY A 146 4.43 2.16 22.88
N HIS A 147 5.72 1.93 22.66
CA HIS A 147 6.68 2.98 22.35
C HIS A 147 7.80 2.48 21.45
N THR A 148 8.56 3.36 20.79
CA THR A 148 9.76 2.97 20.04
C THR A 148 10.75 2.24 20.94
N TYR A 149 11.41 1.22 20.41
CA TYR A 149 12.47 0.51 21.12
C TYR A 149 13.51 1.50 21.69
N GLU A 150 13.86 1.34 22.97
CA GLU A 150 14.77 2.28 23.66
C GLU A 150 16.16 2.22 23.04
N GLY A 151 16.66 3.35 22.54
CA GLY A 151 17.95 3.46 21.88
C GLY A 151 17.92 3.43 20.34
N MET A 152 16.78 3.09 19.73
CA MET A 152 16.63 3.09 18.26
C MET A 152 16.08 4.43 17.75
N TYR A 153 16.96 5.41 17.61
CA TYR A 153 16.58 6.77 17.20
C TYR A 153 16.04 6.88 15.78
N ASP A 154 16.44 5.97 14.90
CA ASP A 154 15.98 5.87 13.52
C ASP A 154 14.52 5.41 13.41
N MET A 155 14.02 4.62 14.38
CA MET A 155 12.64 4.13 14.40
C MET A 155 11.64 5.16 14.94
N ASN A 156 12.13 6.15 15.70
CA ASN A 156 11.30 7.22 16.23
C ASN A 156 10.55 7.96 15.11
N SER A 157 9.27 8.25 15.35
CA SER A 157 8.36 8.81 14.35
C SER A 157 7.39 9.78 15.02
N ASP A 158 7.13 10.92 14.37
CA ASP A 158 6.09 11.85 14.79
C ASP A 158 4.76 11.46 14.12
N PRO A 159 3.73 11.05 14.89
CA PRO A 159 2.41 10.72 14.34
C PRO A 159 1.79 11.90 13.56
N THR A 160 2.06 13.14 13.96
CA THR A 160 1.57 14.34 13.26
C THR A 160 2.20 14.46 11.88
N ALA A 161 3.52 14.26 11.79
CA ALA A 161 4.23 14.24 10.51
C ALA A 161 3.76 13.09 9.62
N PHE A 162 3.48 11.91 10.20
CA PHE A 162 2.92 10.77 9.48
C PHE A 162 1.54 11.08 8.89
N THR A 163 0.62 11.59 9.71
CA THR A 163 -0.71 12.02 9.25
C THR A 163 -0.61 13.11 8.19
N ALA A 164 0.30 14.08 8.33
CA ALA A 164 0.49 15.12 7.32
C ALA A 164 1.02 14.57 5.98
N ALA A 165 1.87 13.55 6.02
CA ALA A 165 2.46 12.94 4.82
C ALA A 165 1.48 12.03 4.08
N PHE A 166 0.72 11.21 4.81
CA PHE A 166 -0.13 10.16 4.22
C PHE A 166 -1.63 10.44 4.26
N GLY A 167 -2.07 11.43 5.07
CA GLY A 167 -3.49 11.67 5.34
C GLY A 167 -4.13 10.65 6.28
N SER A 168 -3.35 9.71 6.82
CA SER A 168 -3.82 8.59 7.64
C SER A 168 -3.87 8.93 9.13
N HIS A 169 -4.76 8.26 9.86
CA HIS A 169 -4.85 8.38 11.31
C HIS A 169 -3.87 7.41 11.99
N VAL A 170 -3.10 7.90 12.96
CA VAL A 170 -2.30 7.05 13.84
C VAL A 170 -3.10 6.79 15.12
N GLN A 171 -3.60 5.57 15.25
CA GLN A 171 -4.38 5.13 16.39
C GLN A 171 -3.45 4.70 17.52
N MET A 172 -3.34 5.51 18.57
CA MET A 172 -2.64 5.10 19.79
C MET A 172 -3.44 4.00 20.48
N LEU A 173 -2.78 2.86 20.72
CA LEU A 173 -3.36 1.67 21.33
C LEU A 173 -2.66 1.37 22.65
N GLU A 174 -3.43 0.94 23.63
CA GLU A 174 -2.90 0.49 24.91
C GLU A 174 -2.74 -1.03 24.91
N MET A 175 -1.73 -1.54 25.62
CA MET A 175 -1.60 -3.00 25.82
C MET A 175 -2.85 -3.59 26.52
N CYS A 176 -3.57 -2.77 27.29
CA CYS A 176 -4.85 -3.14 27.89
C CYS A 176 -5.91 -3.54 26.85
N ASP A 177 -5.92 -2.88 25.69
CA ASP A 177 -6.88 -3.15 24.61
C ASP A 177 -6.67 -4.58 24.09
N LEU A 178 -5.42 -4.92 23.77
CA LEU A 178 -5.06 -6.26 23.33
C LEU A 178 -5.28 -7.30 24.44
N ALA A 179 -4.87 -7.02 25.67
CA ALA A 179 -5.03 -7.96 26.79
C ALA A 179 -6.51 -8.30 27.06
N LYS A 180 -7.39 -7.31 26.98
CA LYS A 180 -8.85 -7.53 27.09
C LYS A 180 -9.35 -8.50 26.01
N LEU A 181 -8.89 -8.33 24.77
CA LEU A 181 -9.30 -9.16 23.64
C LEU A 181 -8.76 -10.59 23.76
N VAL A 182 -7.49 -10.74 24.13
CA VAL A 182 -6.84 -12.05 24.38
C VAL A 182 -7.56 -12.81 25.50
N ASN A 183 -7.89 -12.14 26.60
CA ASN A 183 -8.60 -12.75 27.72
C ASN A 183 -10.05 -13.12 27.40
N GLY A 184 -10.65 -12.45 26.42
CA GLY A 184 -11.99 -12.74 25.92
C GLY A 184 -12.06 -13.88 24.89
N VAL A 185 -10.92 -14.49 24.51
CA VAL A 185 -10.89 -15.56 23.50
C VAL A 185 -11.52 -16.84 24.04
N THR A 186 -12.46 -17.39 23.26
CA THR A 186 -13.15 -18.63 23.58
C THR A 186 -12.32 -19.87 23.21
N ALA A 187 -12.65 -21.01 23.81
CA ALA A 187 -12.03 -22.28 23.47
C ALA A 187 -12.24 -22.68 21.99
N LYS A 188 -13.40 -22.31 21.42
CA LYS A 188 -13.71 -22.57 20.01
C LYS A 188 -12.78 -21.77 19.09
N GLU A 189 -12.67 -20.46 19.30
CA GLU A 189 -11.78 -19.60 18.51
C GLU A 189 -10.32 -20.03 18.64
N THR A 190 -9.90 -20.46 19.83
CA THR A 190 -8.55 -21.00 20.06
C THR A 190 -8.31 -22.24 19.21
N ALA A 191 -9.26 -23.19 19.19
CA ALA A 191 -9.14 -24.42 18.40
C ALA A 191 -9.11 -24.13 16.89
N GLU A 192 -9.98 -23.27 16.40
CA GLU A 192 -10.02 -22.85 14.99
C GLU A 192 -8.70 -22.18 14.57
N LYS A 193 -8.14 -21.33 15.42
CA LYS A 193 -6.84 -20.69 15.16
C LYS A 193 -5.69 -21.69 15.15
N ILE A 194 -5.70 -22.70 16.03
CA ILE A 194 -4.70 -23.78 16.01
C ILE A 194 -4.78 -24.57 14.70
N ASP A 195 -6.00 -24.84 14.20
CA ASP A 195 -6.19 -25.52 12.91
C ASP A 195 -5.65 -24.67 11.75
N GLU A 196 -5.91 -23.35 11.74
CA GLU A 196 -5.31 -22.41 10.78
C GLU A 196 -3.77 -22.46 10.85
N ILE A 197 -3.19 -22.35 12.06
CA ILE A 197 -1.74 -22.40 12.27
C ILE A 197 -1.16 -23.70 11.70
N LYS A 198 -1.77 -24.86 11.98
CA LYS A 198 -1.31 -26.17 11.49
C LYS A 198 -1.50 -26.35 9.98
N SER A 199 -2.44 -25.63 9.37
CA SER A 199 -2.64 -25.65 7.92
C SER A 199 -1.56 -24.86 7.17
N ILE A 200 -0.96 -23.87 7.82
CA ILE A 200 0.01 -22.94 7.22
C ILE A 200 1.45 -23.32 7.60
N PHE A 201 1.68 -23.71 8.85
CA PHE A 201 3.01 -23.96 9.41
C PHE A 201 3.25 -25.43 9.71
N THR A 202 4.51 -25.85 9.57
CA THR A 202 4.97 -27.17 10.04
C THR A 202 5.55 -27.04 11.44
N ILE A 203 5.04 -27.82 12.38
CA ILE A 203 5.62 -27.92 13.73
C ILE A 203 6.87 -28.79 13.64
N ALA A 204 8.03 -28.20 13.93
CA ALA A 204 9.32 -28.88 13.87
C ALA A 204 9.83 -29.27 15.27
N ASP A 205 10.57 -30.38 15.34
CA ASP A 205 11.33 -30.76 16.52
C ASP A 205 12.53 -29.81 16.75
N PRO A 206 13.01 -29.66 18.00
CA PRO A 206 14.24 -28.93 18.29
C PRO A 206 15.42 -29.41 17.44
N PHE A 207 16.31 -28.49 17.07
CA PHE A 207 17.45 -28.81 16.21
C PHE A 207 18.78 -28.42 16.89
N ILE A 208 19.65 -27.72 16.17
CA ILE A 208 21.02 -27.39 16.61
C ILE A 208 21.07 -26.30 17.69
N ASP A 209 20.10 -25.39 17.72
CA ASP A 209 20.12 -24.28 18.66
C ASP A 209 19.66 -24.73 20.06
N PRO A 210 20.48 -24.53 21.12
CA PRO A 210 20.16 -24.94 22.48
C PRO A 210 18.93 -24.24 23.08
N ILE A 211 18.44 -23.14 22.50
CA ILE A 211 17.20 -22.47 22.94
C ILE A 211 15.94 -23.14 22.39
N THR A 212 16.07 -23.98 21.37
CA THR A 212 14.92 -24.70 20.79
C THR A 212 14.48 -25.84 21.72
N ARG A 213 13.17 -25.94 21.95
CA ARG A 213 12.55 -26.94 22.83
C ARG A 213 11.25 -27.45 22.24
N PRO A 214 10.78 -28.66 22.58
CA PRO A 214 9.52 -29.18 22.05
C PRO A 214 8.39 -28.20 22.38
N ILE A 215 7.58 -27.86 21.37
CA ILE A 215 6.43 -26.97 21.57
C ILE A 215 5.41 -27.69 22.43
N LYS A 216 5.15 -27.16 23.62
CA LYS A 216 4.10 -27.67 24.48
C LYS A 216 2.75 -27.22 23.96
N GLN A 217 1.73 -28.07 24.16
CA GLN A 217 0.36 -27.75 23.79
C GLN A 217 -0.15 -26.46 24.46
N GLU A 218 0.23 -26.21 25.71
CA GLU A 218 -0.12 -24.99 26.45
C GLU A 218 0.47 -23.70 25.85
N ASP A 219 1.68 -23.78 25.27
CA ASP A 219 2.36 -22.66 24.63
C ASP A 219 1.73 -22.36 23.26
N LEU A 220 1.36 -23.42 22.51
CA LEU A 220 0.64 -23.30 21.25
C LEU A 220 -0.76 -22.71 21.44
N GLU A 221 -1.49 -23.17 22.46
CA GLU A 221 -2.80 -22.61 22.82
C GLU A 221 -2.71 -21.14 23.23
N TRP A 222 -1.67 -20.76 23.98
CA TRP A 222 -1.45 -19.37 24.33
C TRP A 222 -1.14 -18.51 23.10
N SER A 223 -0.25 -18.98 22.21
CA SER A 223 0.06 -18.29 20.95
C SER A 223 -1.18 -18.11 20.07
N ALA A 224 -2.04 -19.13 20.00
CA ALA A 224 -3.31 -19.07 19.28
C ALA A 224 -4.26 -18.04 19.89
N LYS A 225 -4.36 -17.95 21.22
CA LYS A 225 -5.17 -16.90 21.88
C LYS A 225 -4.65 -15.50 21.58
N VAL A 226 -3.32 -15.29 21.60
CA VAL A 226 -2.74 -13.99 21.24
C VAL A 226 -3.03 -13.66 19.79
N ALA A 227 -2.89 -14.61 18.86
CA ALA A 227 -3.22 -14.42 17.45
C ALA A 227 -4.70 -14.05 17.22
N VAL A 228 -5.65 -14.72 17.91
CA VAL A 228 -7.07 -14.33 17.84
C VAL A 228 -7.30 -12.94 18.45
N GLY A 229 -6.61 -12.61 19.55
CA GLY A 229 -6.68 -11.27 20.15
C GLY A 229 -6.23 -10.18 19.18
N LEU A 230 -5.19 -10.45 18.37
CA LEU A 230 -4.69 -9.55 17.33
C LEU A 230 -5.69 -9.40 16.17
N ASP A 231 -6.30 -10.49 15.70
CA ASP A 231 -7.37 -10.42 14.69
C ASP A 231 -8.51 -9.52 15.19
N LYS A 232 -8.95 -9.74 16.43
CA LYS A 232 -9.99 -8.93 17.07
C LYS A 232 -9.57 -7.47 17.24
N LEU A 233 -8.30 -7.21 17.52
CA LEU A 233 -7.79 -5.84 17.70
C LEU A 233 -7.84 -5.08 16.36
N VAL A 234 -7.39 -5.74 15.28
CA VAL A 234 -7.49 -5.21 13.92
C VAL A 234 -8.94 -4.91 13.57
N GLU A 235 -9.86 -5.84 13.85
CA GLU A 235 -11.28 -5.66 13.55
C GLU A 235 -11.95 -4.56 14.41
N GLU A 236 -11.71 -4.54 15.73
CA GLU A 236 -12.33 -3.60 16.67
C GLU A 236 -11.94 -2.15 16.37
N PHE A 237 -10.69 -1.93 15.96
CA PHE A 237 -10.16 -0.60 15.67
C PHE A 237 -10.07 -0.28 14.16
N ASP A 238 -10.49 -1.22 13.29
CA ASP A 238 -10.45 -1.09 11.83
C ASP A 238 -9.03 -0.73 11.34
N LEU A 239 -8.03 -1.49 11.82
CA LEU A 239 -6.63 -1.20 11.58
C LEU A 239 -6.20 -1.63 10.18
N THR A 240 -5.47 -0.76 9.51
CA THR A 240 -4.82 -1.03 8.22
C THR A 240 -3.39 -1.54 8.41
N GLY A 241 -2.82 -1.38 9.60
CA GLY A 241 -1.50 -1.87 9.99
C GLY A 241 -1.24 -1.61 11.47
N LEU A 242 -0.17 -2.19 12.02
CA LEU A 242 0.20 -2.02 13.44
C LEU A 242 1.72 -1.87 13.59
N ALA A 243 2.18 -0.72 14.07
CA ALA A 243 3.52 -0.56 14.62
C ALA A 243 3.46 -0.83 16.13
N TYR A 244 4.27 -1.73 16.64
CA TYR A 244 4.19 -2.13 18.04
C TYR A 244 5.57 -2.36 18.66
N TYR A 245 5.70 -1.99 19.93
CA TYR A 245 6.73 -2.54 20.81
C TYR A 245 6.33 -2.33 22.26
N TYR A 246 6.33 -3.41 23.03
CA TYR A 246 6.09 -3.38 24.46
C TYR A 246 6.82 -4.51 25.15
N ARG A 247 7.76 -4.16 26.05
CA ARG A 247 8.60 -5.14 26.74
C ARG A 247 7.86 -5.91 27.84
N GLY A 248 7.06 -5.22 28.66
CA GLY A 248 6.58 -5.75 29.94
C GLY A 248 7.70 -5.94 30.97
N LEU A 249 7.34 -6.33 32.20
CA LEU A 249 8.28 -6.53 33.31
C LEU A 249 7.80 -7.68 34.22
N ASP A 250 8.74 -8.32 34.91
CA ASP A 250 8.51 -9.29 35.98
C ASP A 250 7.58 -10.47 35.61
N ASN A 251 7.65 -10.95 34.35
CA ASN A 251 6.78 -11.98 33.79
C ASN A 251 5.29 -11.64 33.91
N ASN A 252 4.94 -10.36 33.82
CA ASN A 252 3.55 -9.95 33.84
C ASN A 252 2.81 -10.41 32.58
N GLU A 253 1.48 -10.22 32.58
CA GLU A 253 0.64 -10.59 31.46
C GLU A 253 1.06 -9.92 30.14
N TYR A 254 1.44 -8.64 30.17
CA TYR A 254 1.82 -7.91 28.96
C TYR A 254 3.13 -8.40 28.35
N GLU A 255 4.12 -8.77 29.18
CA GLU A 255 5.35 -9.44 28.73
C GLU A 255 5.01 -10.77 28.05
N ARG A 256 4.07 -11.54 28.62
CA ARG A 256 3.62 -12.81 28.06
C ARG A 256 2.84 -12.64 26.75
N ILE A 257 2.05 -11.57 26.61
CA ILE A 257 1.37 -11.24 25.36
C ILE A 257 2.39 -10.81 24.31
N GLY A 258 3.24 -9.82 24.62
CA GLY A 258 4.22 -9.25 23.69
C GLY A 258 5.16 -10.30 23.11
N SER A 259 5.67 -11.20 23.95
CA SER A 259 6.53 -12.33 23.54
C SER A 259 5.85 -13.38 22.65
N ASN A 260 4.52 -13.30 22.43
CA ASN A 260 3.75 -14.26 21.64
C ASN A 260 3.00 -13.61 20.47
N MET A 261 3.29 -12.35 20.14
CA MET A 261 2.60 -11.65 19.03
C MET A 261 3.07 -12.09 17.64
N VAL A 262 4.32 -12.53 17.48
CA VAL A 262 4.96 -12.79 16.18
C VAL A 262 4.14 -13.70 15.26
N LEU A 263 3.56 -14.78 15.79
CA LEU A 263 2.78 -15.73 15.00
C LEU A 263 1.52 -15.09 14.41
N GLY A 264 0.73 -14.40 15.26
CA GLY A 264 -0.46 -13.68 14.82
C GLY A 264 -0.11 -12.53 13.85
N ASN A 265 0.97 -11.81 14.15
CA ASN A 265 1.45 -10.73 13.31
C ASN A 265 1.88 -11.22 11.92
N SER A 266 2.51 -12.39 11.82
CA SER A 266 2.92 -12.98 10.54
C SER A 266 1.71 -13.42 9.70
N LEU A 267 0.70 -14.00 10.36
CA LEU A 267 -0.58 -14.37 9.71
C LEU A 267 -1.32 -13.15 9.15
N LEU A 268 -1.41 -12.06 9.93
CA LEU A 268 -2.05 -10.81 9.52
C LEU A 268 -1.25 -10.08 8.42
N THR A 269 0.08 -10.07 8.52
CA THR A 269 0.95 -9.55 7.45
C THR A 269 0.73 -10.30 6.15
N GLY A 270 0.64 -11.63 6.19
CA GLY A 270 0.24 -12.45 5.04
C GLY A 270 -1.16 -12.15 4.50
N LYS A 271 -2.05 -11.55 5.31
CA LYS A 271 -3.39 -11.09 4.88
C LYS A 271 -3.40 -9.65 4.34
N GLY A 272 -2.23 -9.01 4.19
CA GLY A 272 -2.10 -7.65 3.63
C GLY A 272 -2.28 -6.53 4.66
N ILE A 273 -2.15 -6.84 5.95
CA ILE A 273 -2.16 -5.89 7.07
C ILE A 273 -0.76 -5.91 7.69
N PRO A 274 0.12 -4.94 7.40
CA PRO A 274 1.49 -4.97 7.91
C PRO A 274 1.56 -4.78 9.42
N LEU A 275 2.41 -5.58 10.06
CA LEU A 275 2.79 -5.41 11.46
C LEU A 275 4.30 -5.21 11.54
N ALA A 276 4.73 -4.09 12.12
CA ALA A 276 6.14 -3.76 12.24
C ALA A 276 6.55 -3.73 13.72
N GLY A 277 7.63 -4.43 14.05
CA GLY A 277 8.23 -4.43 15.38
C GLY A 277 8.84 -3.09 15.75
N GLU A 278 9.43 -3.02 16.96
CA GLU A 278 10.20 -1.86 17.44
C GLU A 278 9.42 -0.52 17.44
N ALA A 279 8.09 -0.60 17.31
CA ALA A 279 7.17 0.47 16.96
C ALA A 279 7.62 1.31 15.74
N ASP A 280 8.16 0.66 14.71
CA ASP A 280 8.57 1.32 13.48
C ASP A 280 7.40 1.62 12.53
N LEU A 281 6.82 2.80 12.74
CA LEU A 281 5.74 3.32 11.92
C LEU A 281 6.13 3.53 10.45
N LYS A 282 7.41 3.83 10.17
CA LYS A 282 7.88 4.10 8.80
C LYS A 282 7.95 2.80 8.00
N THR A 283 8.49 1.74 8.61
CA THR A 283 8.51 0.42 7.95
C THR A 283 7.12 -0.16 7.81
N CYS A 284 6.22 0.05 8.78
CA CYS A 284 4.82 -0.34 8.64
C CYS A 284 4.17 0.27 7.39
N ALA A 285 4.39 1.57 7.13
CA ALA A 285 3.93 2.21 5.90
C ALA A 285 4.62 1.68 4.64
N ALA A 286 5.94 1.44 4.69
CA ALA A 286 6.66 0.87 3.55
C ALA A 286 6.10 -0.52 3.19
N MET A 287 5.85 -1.38 4.17
CA MET A 287 5.22 -2.68 3.97
C MET A 287 3.83 -2.55 3.35
N LEU A 288 3.00 -1.59 3.80
CA LEU A 288 1.69 -1.33 3.20
C LEU A 288 1.82 -0.93 1.72
N ILE A 289 2.76 -0.05 1.40
CA ILE A 289 3.02 0.37 0.01
C ILE A 289 3.39 -0.84 -0.84
N MET A 290 4.36 -1.64 -0.38
CA MET A 290 4.85 -2.82 -1.11
C MET A 290 3.73 -3.83 -1.36
N ASP A 291 2.83 -4.02 -0.40
CA ASP A 291 1.73 -4.98 -0.53
C ASP A 291 0.71 -4.49 -1.57
N ARG A 292 0.38 -3.19 -1.56
CA ARG A 292 -0.57 -2.58 -2.51
C ARG A 292 -0.05 -2.42 -3.93
N ILE A 293 1.25 -2.57 -4.16
CA ILE A 293 1.86 -2.64 -5.50
C ILE A 293 2.14 -4.09 -5.95
N ASP A 294 1.60 -5.09 -5.25
CA ASP A 294 1.81 -6.52 -5.49
C ASP A 294 3.29 -6.96 -5.42
N ALA A 295 4.13 -6.20 -4.70
CA ALA A 295 5.53 -6.54 -4.46
C ALA A 295 5.72 -7.32 -3.14
N GLY A 296 4.64 -7.58 -2.41
CA GLY A 296 4.67 -8.20 -1.09
C GLY A 296 5.14 -7.22 -0.03
N GLY A 297 6.18 -7.56 0.71
CA GLY A 297 6.71 -6.69 1.78
C GLY A 297 6.61 -7.39 3.11
N SER A 298 7.76 -7.54 3.76
CA SER A 298 7.92 -8.18 5.05
C SER A 298 8.74 -7.27 5.94
N PHE A 299 8.49 -7.35 7.25
CA PHE A 299 9.38 -6.74 8.21
C PHE A 299 10.70 -7.51 8.21
N ALA A 300 11.81 -6.81 8.05
CA ALA A 300 13.13 -7.42 7.97
C ALA A 300 14.23 -6.40 8.27
N GLU A 301 15.35 -6.92 8.75
CA GLU A 301 16.59 -6.18 9.00
C GLU A 301 17.77 -6.87 8.32
N LEU A 302 18.89 -6.13 8.22
CA LEU A 302 20.15 -6.70 7.77
C LEU A 302 20.80 -7.50 8.90
N HIS A 303 21.06 -8.77 8.61
CA HIS A 303 21.75 -9.73 9.47
C HIS A 303 23.21 -9.90 9.00
N PRO A 304 24.03 -10.71 9.69
CA PRO A 304 25.45 -10.85 9.35
C PRO A 304 25.73 -11.11 7.87
N CYS A 305 26.85 -10.56 7.39
CA CYS A 305 27.33 -10.79 6.03
C CYS A 305 28.09 -12.13 5.94
N ASP A 306 27.87 -12.86 4.84
CA ASP A 306 28.79 -13.91 4.41
C ASP A 306 29.77 -13.30 3.39
N PHE A 307 31.01 -13.12 3.83
CA PHE A 307 32.06 -12.52 3.00
C PHE A 307 32.67 -13.48 1.98
N ILE A 308 32.47 -14.79 2.11
CA ILE A 308 32.99 -15.77 1.13
C ILE A 308 32.06 -15.77 -0.08
N ASP A 309 30.76 -15.79 0.17
CA ASP A 309 29.73 -15.84 -0.88
C ASP A 309 29.27 -14.45 -1.34
N ASP A 310 29.79 -13.36 -0.75
CA ASP A 310 29.48 -11.97 -1.06
C ASP A 310 27.97 -11.65 -0.93
N ILE A 311 27.38 -12.09 0.18
CA ILE A 311 25.94 -11.90 0.48
C ILE A 311 25.73 -11.25 1.84
N VAL A 312 24.58 -10.58 1.98
CA VAL A 312 24.06 -10.08 3.25
C VAL A 312 22.80 -10.85 3.59
N LEU A 313 22.72 -11.42 4.79
CA LEU A 313 21.52 -12.11 5.25
C LEU A 313 20.46 -11.08 5.62
N VAL A 314 19.19 -11.39 5.36
CA VAL A 314 18.05 -10.51 5.65
C VAL A 314 17.00 -11.30 6.41
N GLY A 315 16.48 -10.74 7.50
CA GLY A 315 15.54 -11.43 8.38
C GLY A 315 15.20 -10.63 9.64
N HIS A 316 14.41 -11.22 10.53
CA HIS A 316 14.06 -10.68 11.84
C HIS A 316 13.53 -11.85 12.70
N ASP A 317 13.32 -11.63 13.99
CA ASP A 317 12.58 -12.59 14.82
C ASP A 317 11.08 -12.69 14.41
N GLY A 318 10.63 -11.75 13.58
CA GLY A 318 9.31 -11.63 12.97
C GLY A 318 8.71 -10.23 13.19
N PRO A 319 7.50 -9.96 12.67
CA PRO A 319 6.70 -10.86 11.84
C PRO A 319 7.16 -10.93 10.39
N HIS A 320 6.98 -12.09 9.78
CA HIS A 320 7.31 -12.29 8.37
C HIS A 320 6.06 -12.34 7.50
N ASN A 321 6.12 -11.74 6.32
CA ASN A 321 5.09 -11.96 5.31
C ASN A 321 5.26 -13.35 4.70
N ILE A 322 4.45 -14.30 5.15
CA ILE A 322 4.54 -15.71 4.75
C ILE A 322 4.20 -16.01 3.27
N LYS A 323 3.82 -14.99 2.49
CA LYS A 323 3.55 -15.13 1.04
C LYS A 323 4.80 -14.96 0.18
N ILE A 324 5.89 -14.41 0.72
CA ILE A 324 7.17 -14.19 0.01
C ILE A 324 8.25 -15.16 0.50
#